data_AF-A0A7Y9XCI7-F1
#
_entry.id   AF-A0A7Y9XCI7-F1
#
_cell.length_a   1.000
_cell.length_b   1.000
_cell.length_c   1.000
_cell.angle_alpha   90.00
_cell.angle_beta   90.00
_cell.angle_gamma   90.00
#
_symmetry.space_group_name_H-M   'P 1'
#
loop_
_entity.id
_entity.type
_entity.pdbx_description
1 polymer ?
#
loop_
_entity_poly.entity_id
_entity_poly.type
_entity_poly.pdbx_seq_one_letter_code
_entity_poly.pdbx_strand_id
1 'polypeptide(L)' 'MAEPVVADGRPGADLRLGGRTPRTERVQRTARVWGEIWCVDDVGRTLRNELFQTRDKSSYKYTDWL' A
#
# COMPACT_ATOMS: atom_id res chain seq x y z
N MET A 1 -23.31 -12.70 -29.58
CA MET A 1 -24.22 -12.53 -28.43
C MET A 1 -23.47 -13.07 -27.22
N ALA A 2 -22.74 -12.23 -26.49
CA ALA A 2 -21.99 -12.64 -25.31
C ALA A 2 -22.85 -12.36 -24.07
N GLU A 3 -23.11 -13.39 -23.27
CA GLU A 3 -23.93 -13.27 -22.05
C GLU A 3 -23.21 -12.42 -20.98
N PRO A 4 -23.95 -11.62 -20.19
CA PRO A 4 -23.35 -10.84 -19.12
C PRO A 4 -22.90 -11.77 -18.00
N VAL A 5 -21.64 -11.63 -17.58
CA VAL A 5 -21.12 -12.28 -16.37
C VAL A 5 -21.93 -11.77 -15.17
N VAL A 6 -22.85 -12.59 -14.67
CA VAL A 6 -23.55 -12.33 -13.42
C VAL A 6 -22.51 -12.39 -12.31
N ALA A 7 -22.23 -11.25 -11.69
CA ALA A 7 -21.48 -11.20 -10.46
C ALA A 7 -22.23 -12.07 -9.43
N ASP A 8 -21.61 -13.18 -9.00
CA ASP A 8 -22.13 -14.08 -7.97
C ASP A 8 -22.43 -13.26 -6.70
N GLY A 9 -23.71 -12.91 -6.52
CA GLY A 9 -24.21 -12.09 -5.44
C GLY A 9 -24.27 -12.87 -4.13
N ARG A 10 -23.11 -13.20 -3.56
CA ARG A 10 -23.05 -13.77 -2.20
C ARG A 10 -23.45 -12.70 -1.19
N PRO A 11 -24.61 -12.81 -0.52
CA PRO A 11 -25.03 -11.82 0.45
C PRO A 11 -24.04 -11.82 1.62
N GLY A 12 -23.35 -10.70 1.83
CA GLY A 12 -22.36 -10.49 2.89
C GLY A 12 -20.92 -10.28 2.42
N ALA A 13 -20.60 -10.44 1.13
CA ALA A 13 -19.28 -10.08 0.59
C ALA A 13 -19.12 -8.56 0.47
N ASP A 14 -20.15 -7.90 -0.04
CA ASP A 14 -20.30 -6.44 -0.15
C ASP A 14 -20.10 -5.72 1.19
N LEU A 15 -20.68 -6.23 2.28
CA LEU A 15 -20.53 -5.65 3.63
C LEU A 15 -19.10 -5.78 4.16
N ARG A 16 -18.41 -6.90 3.88
CA ARG A 16 -17.01 -7.13 4.29
C ARG A 16 -16.02 -6.31 3.46
N LEU A 17 -16.36 -6.07 2.19
CA LEU A 17 -15.53 -5.31 1.27
C LEU A 17 -15.64 -3.80 1.57
N GLY A 18 -16.85 -3.28 1.82
CA GLY A 18 -17.08 -1.85 2.06
C GLY A 18 -16.17 -1.21 3.13
N GLY A 19 -15.96 -1.89 4.26
CA GLY A 19 -15.08 -1.41 5.33
C GLY A 19 -13.57 -1.61 5.07
N ARG A 20 -13.19 -2.52 4.17
CA ARG A 20 -11.79 -2.86 3.87
C ARG A 20 -11.26 -2.15 2.64
N THR A 21 -12.13 -1.76 1.70
CA THR A 21 -11.76 -1.12 0.44
C THR A 21 -10.90 0.13 0.66
N PRO A 22 -11.26 1.12 1.50
CA PRO A 22 -10.44 2.32 1.67
C PRO A 22 -9.06 2.04 2.28
N ARG A 23 -8.98 1.11 3.25
CA ARG A 23 -7.70 0.74 3.87
C ARG A 23 -6.82 -0.02 2.88
N THR A 24 -7.37 -0.99 2.16
CA THR A 24 -6.61 -1.78 1.18
C THR A 24 -6.15 -0.93 0.00
N GLU A 25 -6.95 0.02 -0.45
CA GLU A 25 -6.56 1.00 -1.46
C GLU A 25 -5.37 1.84 -1.00
N ARG A 26 -5.41 2.39 0.23
CA ARG A 26 -4.27 3.13 0.80
C ARG A 26 -3.02 2.24 0.87
N VAL A 27 -3.14 1.00 1.35
CA VAL A 27 -2.02 0.05 1.42
C VAL A 27 -1.42 -0.20 0.03
N GLN A 28 -2.25 -0.49 -0.98
CA GLN A 28 -1.78 -0.78 -2.33
C GLN A 28 -1.09 0.43 -2.97
N ARG A 29 -1.64 1.63 -2.79
CA ARG A 29 -1.04 2.86 -3.31
C ARG A 29 0.29 3.17 -2.64
N THR A 30 0.34 3.10 -1.31
CA THR A 30 1.57 3.44 -0.57
C THR A 30 2.65 2.37 -0.76
N ALA A 31 2.29 1.10 -0.92
CA ALA A 31 3.25 0.02 -1.20
C ALA A 31 4.02 0.22 -2.51
N ARG A 32 3.39 0.78 -3.55
CA ARG A 32 4.07 1.07 -4.83
C ARG A 32 5.16 2.12 -4.65
N VAL A 33 4.81 3.25 -4.03
CA VAL A 33 5.76 4.33 -3.72
C VAL A 33 6.86 3.84 -2.78
N TRP A 34 6.51 3.00 -1.81
CA TRP A 34 7.49 2.39 -0.93
C TRP A 34 8.50 1.52 -1.69
N GLY A 35 8.02 0.70 -2.64
CA GLY A 35 8.89 -0.08 -3.52
C GLY A 35 9.83 0.82 -4.33
N GLU A 36 9.33 1.93 -4.89
CA GLU A 36 10.15 2.89 -5.64
C GLU A 36 11.27 3.50 -4.77
N ILE A 37 10.99 3.85 -3.51
CA ILE A 37 12.00 4.34 -2.56
C ILE A 37 13.05 3.27 -2.28
N TRP A 38 12.65 2.00 -2.17
CA TRP A 38 13.61 0.91 -1.93
C TRP A 38 14.47 0.60 -3.15
N CYS A 39 13.94 0.82 -4.37
CA CYS A 39 14.63 0.57 -5.63
C CYS A 39 15.40 1.79 -6.18
N VAL A 40 15.46 2.91 -5.46
CA VAL A 40 16.21 4.08 -5.90
C VAL A 40 17.73 3.85 -5.87
N ASP A 41 18.43 4.39 -6.87
CA ASP A 41 19.89 4.32 -7.03
C ASP A 41 20.59 5.69 -6.85
N ASP A 42 21.92 5.69 -6.98
CA ASP A 42 22.81 6.86 -6.87
C ASP A 42 22.54 7.73 -5.64
N VAL A 43 22.34 9.04 -5.83
CA VAL A 43 22.12 10.03 -4.77
C VAL A 43 20.85 9.69 -3.99
N GLY A 44 19.83 9.16 -4.64
CA GLY A 44 18.60 8.75 -3.95
C GLY A 44 18.84 7.62 -2.96
N ARG A 45 19.73 6.66 -3.27
CA ARG A 45 20.13 5.60 -2.35
C ARG A 45 20.84 6.16 -1.12
N THR A 46 21.73 7.13 -1.33
CA THR A 46 22.44 7.80 -0.23
C THR A 46 21.47 8.52 0.70
N LEU A 47 20.56 9.32 0.14
CA LEU A 47 19.56 10.06 0.93
C LEU A 47 18.62 9.13 1.70
N ARG A 48 18.13 8.05 1.08
CA ARG A 48 17.31 7.04 1.75
C ARG A 48 18.05 6.39 2.93
N ASN A 49 19.31 6.01 2.72
CA ASN A 49 20.10 5.37 3.76
C ASN A 49 20.30 6.32 4.95
N GLU A 50 20.64 7.58 4.69
CA GLU A 50 20.79 8.60 5.73
C GLU A 50 19.49 8.84 6.50
N LEU A 51 18.37 8.93 5.79
CA LEU A 51 17.03 9.07 6.40
C LEU A 51 16.72 7.90 7.34
N PHE A 52 17.05 6.66 6.96
CA PHE A 52 16.80 5.50 7.82
C PHE A 52 17.78 5.37 8.98
N GLN A 53 19.00 5.87 8.86
CA GLN A 53 19.97 5.88 9.95
C GLN A 53 19.65 6.94 11.02
N THR A 54 19.20 8.11 10.59
CA THR A 54 18.94 9.27 11.47
C THR A 54 17.56 9.24 12.12
N ARG A 55 16.61 8.50 11.55
CA ARG A 55 15.27 8.34 12.12
C ARG A 55 15.31 7.62 13.46
N ASP A 56 14.46 8.08 14.39
CA ASP A 56 14.11 7.33 15.59
C ASP A 56 13.54 5.95 15.24
N LYS A 57 14.23 4.90 15.68
CA LYS A 57 13.87 3.49 15.42
C LYS A 57 12.49 3.12 15.97
N SER A 58 12.00 3.83 16.99
CA SER A 58 10.67 3.63 17.56
C SER A 58 9.55 4.36 16.80
N SER A 59 9.91 5.27 15.88
CA SER A 59 8.94 6.08 15.14
C SER A 59 8.46 5.36 13.88
N TYR A 60 7.19 4.94 13.85
CA TYR A 60 6.57 4.27 12.69
C TYR A 60 5.99 5.24 11.65
N LYS A 61 6.30 6.54 11.73
CA LYS A 61 5.72 7.61 10.89
C LYS A 61 5.67 7.30 9.38
N TYR A 62 6.68 6.61 8.84
CA TYR A 62 6.78 6.29 7.41
C TYR A 62 6.33 4.86 7.06
N THR A 63 5.96 4.05 8.05
CA THR A 63 5.61 2.63 7.89
C THR A 63 4.28 2.26 8.55
N ASP A 64 3.56 3.22 9.13
CA ASP A 64 2.27 3.01 9.84
C ASP A 64 1.10 2.60 8.93
N TRP A 65 1.35 2.58 7.63
CA TRP A 65 0.33 2.32 6.63
C TRP A 65 0.11 0.84 6.39
N LEU A 66 1.08 0.00 6.77
CA LEU A 66 0.96 -1.46 6.87
C LEU A 66 -0.08 -1.85 7.93
#